data_AF-A0A7W5S398-F1
#
_entry.id   AF-A0A7W5S398-F1
#
_cell.length_a   1.000
_cell.length_b   1.000
_cell.length_c   1.000
_cell.angle_alpha   90.00
_cell.angle_beta   90.00
_cell.angle_gamma   90.00
#
_symmetry.space_group_name_H-M   'P 1'
#
loop_
_entity.id
_entity.type
_entity.pdbx_description
1 polymer ?
#
loop_
_entity_poly.entity_id
_entity_poly.type
_entity_poly.pdbx_seq_one_letter_code
_entity_poly.pdbx_strand_id
1 'polypeptide(L)'
;MTGPRFDRYDWAGGRETMLRFGPDAGPLVVAVLPLFEEANRTRAFLVAMLRALAGRGIGSILPDLPGTGESVVETRDLRLADLRQAFAALVGTLDVPVYAVTIRSGALVDCNASLAGRWRLAPQAGDDLLRDLKRIRAASTMPDEGAYAGNSLTEALLADLRDAVPYDASRTVRLESDPRSADARYPGAPLWRRSEPGTDAALAQALAADVAGWIATCGG
;
A
#
# COMPACT_ATOMS: atom_id res chain seq x y z
N MET A 1 14.10 7.77 -19.36
CA MET A 1 13.26 6.98 -18.43
C MET A 1 12.04 6.49 -19.19
N THR A 2 11.82 5.19 -19.26
CA THR A 2 10.57 4.61 -19.73
C THR A 2 9.44 5.06 -18.81
N GLY A 3 8.33 5.55 -19.39
CA GLY A 3 7.14 5.95 -18.64
C GLY A 3 6.50 4.78 -17.90
N PRO A 4 5.51 5.04 -17.02
CA PRO A 4 4.74 3.96 -16.39
C PRO A 4 4.05 3.12 -17.47
N ARG A 5 4.01 1.80 -17.25
CA ARG A 5 3.33 0.83 -18.12
C ARG A 5 2.12 0.27 -17.40
N PHE A 6 1.04 0.05 -18.13
CA PHE A 6 -0.14 -0.68 -17.64
C PHE A 6 0.02 -2.15 -17.97
N ASP A 7 -0.32 -3.01 -17.01
CA ASP A 7 -0.29 -4.46 -17.15
C ASP A 7 -1.42 -5.08 -16.32
N ARG A 8 -1.57 -6.40 -16.37
CA ARG A 8 -2.58 -7.15 -15.62
C ARG A 8 -2.01 -8.38 -14.95
N TYR A 9 -2.61 -8.80 -13.85
CA TYR A 9 -2.26 -10.05 -13.17
C TYR A 9 -3.53 -10.84 -12.86
N ASP A 10 -3.37 -12.16 -12.83
CA ASP A 10 -4.43 -13.10 -12.50
C ASP A 10 -4.34 -13.52 -11.03
N TRP A 11 -5.49 -13.71 -10.40
CA TRP A 11 -5.64 -14.26 -9.07
C TRP A 11 -6.88 -15.17 -9.03
N ALA A 12 -7.09 -15.90 -7.94
CA ALA A 12 -8.16 -16.91 -7.87
C ALA A 12 -9.58 -16.35 -8.14
N GLY A 13 -9.83 -15.09 -7.81
CA GLY A 13 -11.12 -14.42 -8.01
C GLY A 13 -11.23 -13.57 -9.29
N GLY A 14 -10.20 -13.52 -10.14
CA GLY A 14 -10.27 -12.79 -11.40
C GLY A 14 -8.96 -12.22 -11.90
N ARG A 15 -9.05 -11.09 -12.60
CA ARG A 15 -7.92 -10.37 -13.21
C ARG A 15 -7.97 -8.92 -12.82
N GLU A 16 -6.84 -8.38 -12.39
CA GLU A 16 -6.71 -7.00 -11.91
C GLU A 16 -5.66 -6.23 -12.70
N THR A 17 -5.72 -4.91 -12.62
CA THR A 17 -4.76 -3.99 -13.26
C THR A 17 -3.57 -3.70 -12.36
N MET A 18 -2.44 -3.37 -12.98
CA MET A 18 -1.26 -2.87 -12.26
C MET A 18 -0.50 -1.85 -13.08
N LEU A 19 0.16 -0.93 -12.37
CA LEU A 19 1.15 -0.02 -12.92
C LEU A 19 2.55 -0.58 -12.69
N ARG A 20 3.38 -0.55 -13.72
CA ARG A 20 4.81 -0.91 -13.66
C ARG A 20 5.69 0.30 -13.91
N PHE A 21 6.80 0.38 -13.16
CA PHE A 21 7.81 1.44 -13.26
C PHE A 21 9.20 0.82 -13.32
N GLY A 22 10.10 1.41 -14.11
CA GLY A 22 11.51 0.97 -14.15
C GLY A 22 11.72 -0.38 -14.84
N PRO A 23 12.88 -1.03 -14.61
CA PRO A 23 13.24 -2.30 -15.24
C PRO A 23 12.41 -3.47 -14.72
N ASP A 24 12.25 -4.51 -15.52
CA ASP A 24 11.60 -5.77 -15.11
C ASP A 24 12.57 -6.80 -14.51
N ALA A 25 13.88 -6.56 -14.66
CA ALA A 25 14.93 -7.44 -14.16
C ALA A 25 15.57 -6.88 -12.88
N GLY A 26 16.06 -7.78 -12.03
CA GLY A 26 16.64 -7.44 -10.73
C GLY A 26 15.60 -7.45 -9.60
N PRO A 27 15.95 -6.93 -8.41
CA PRO A 27 15.00 -6.85 -7.31
C PRO A 27 13.81 -5.99 -7.71
N LEU A 28 12.60 -6.49 -7.46
CA LEU A 28 11.35 -5.78 -7.73
C LEU A 28 10.67 -5.37 -6.43
N VAL A 29 10.11 -4.17 -6.44
CA VAL A 29 9.20 -3.72 -5.39
C VAL A 29 7.75 -3.96 -5.81
N VAL A 30 6.94 -4.59 -4.95
CA VAL A 30 5.47 -4.55 -5.09
C VAL A 30 4.93 -3.67 -3.97
N ALA A 31 4.35 -2.54 -4.36
CA ALA A 31 3.89 -1.52 -3.45
C ALA A 31 2.39 -1.67 -3.14
N VAL A 32 1.97 -1.31 -1.92
CA VAL A 32 0.57 -1.37 -1.50
C VAL A 32 0.15 -0.04 -0.90
N LEU A 33 -0.91 0.54 -1.49
CA LEU A 33 -1.56 1.72 -0.94
C LEU A 33 -2.25 1.39 0.39
N PRO A 34 -2.50 2.40 1.23
CA PRO A 34 -3.48 2.26 2.31
C PRO A 34 -4.84 1.84 1.75
N LEU A 35 -5.69 1.25 2.59
CA LEU A 35 -7.07 0.91 2.22
C LEU A 35 -7.97 2.17 2.20
N PHE A 36 -9.05 2.09 1.41
CA PHE A 36 -10.14 3.08 1.36
C PHE A 36 -9.69 4.50 0.98
N GLU A 37 -10.20 5.53 1.65
CA GLU A 37 -9.97 6.93 1.29
C GLU A 37 -8.51 7.37 1.45
N GLU A 38 -7.74 6.73 2.35
CA GLU A 38 -6.30 6.97 2.47
C GLU A 38 -5.56 6.57 1.18
N ALA A 39 -6.06 5.57 0.43
CA ALA A 39 -5.52 5.17 -0.88
C ALA A 39 -5.53 6.35 -1.85
N ASN A 40 -6.67 7.02 -1.98
CA ASN A 40 -6.86 8.12 -2.91
C ASN A 40 -5.98 9.33 -2.56
N ARG A 41 -5.84 9.63 -1.27
CA ARG A 41 -5.01 10.74 -0.77
C ARG A 41 -3.51 10.52 -1.01
N THR A 42 -3.07 9.26 -0.96
CA THR A 42 -1.65 8.88 -1.02
C THR A 42 -1.20 8.34 -2.38
N ARG A 43 -2.12 8.09 -3.33
CA ARG A 43 -1.79 7.52 -4.64
C ARG A 43 -0.76 8.34 -5.40
N ALA A 44 -0.95 9.66 -5.51
CA ALA A 44 -0.02 10.53 -6.22
C ALA A 44 1.40 10.52 -5.59
N PHE A 45 1.46 10.51 -4.26
CA PHE A 45 2.70 10.41 -3.50
C PHE A 45 3.43 9.08 -3.73
N LEU A 46 2.72 7.95 -3.60
CA LEU A 46 3.33 6.64 -3.82
C LEU A 46 3.83 6.52 -5.27
N VAL A 47 3.04 6.96 -6.26
CA VAL A 47 3.47 6.98 -7.67
C VAL A 47 4.72 7.84 -7.88
N ALA A 48 4.85 8.99 -7.20
CA ALA A 48 6.06 9.81 -7.26
C ALA A 48 7.28 9.08 -6.68
N MET A 49 7.11 8.38 -5.56
CA MET A 49 8.15 7.56 -4.94
C MET A 49 8.58 6.40 -5.86
N LEU A 50 7.64 5.70 -6.49
CA LEU A 50 7.94 4.60 -7.43
C LEU A 50 8.65 5.08 -8.70
N ARG A 51 8.34 6.28 -9.20
CA ARG A 51 9.10 6.91 -10.30
C ARG A 51 10.52 7.27 -9.87
N ALA A 52 10.69 7.79 -8.66
CA ALA A 52 12.01 8.08 -8.10
C ALA A 52 12.84 6.80 -7.93
N LEU A 53 12.20 5.70 -7.51
CA LEU A 53 12.83 4.40 -7.39
C LEU A 53 13.24 3.82 -8.76
N ALA A 54 12.40 3.97 -9.77
CA ALA A 54 12.75 3.63 -11.15
C ALA A 54 13.95 4.43 -11.67
N GLY A 55 14.06 5.71 -11.31
CA GLY A 55 15.25 6.54 -11.60
C GLY A 55 16.54 6.03 -10.94
N ARG A 56 16.43 5.16 -9.93
CA ARG A 56 17.53 4.49 -9.24
C ARG A 56 17.78 3.07 -9.77
N GLY A 57 17.12 2.68 -10.86
CA GLY A 57 17.31 1.37 -11.49
C GLY A 57 16.57 0.22 -10.79
N ILE A 58 15.64 0.50 -9.86
CA ILE A 58 14.84 -0.53 -9.20
C ILE A 58 13.43 -0.53 -9.79
N GLY A 59 13.01 -1.70 -10.28
CA GLY A 59 11.68 -1.90 -10.82
C GLY A 59 10.62 -1.92 -9.72
N SER A 60 9.43 -1.43 -10.04
CA SER A 60 8.31 -1.52 -9.09
C SER A 60 6.95 -1.71 -9.75
N ILE A 61 6.04 -2.29 -8.99
CA ILE A 61 4.67 -2.62 -9.36
C ILE A 61 3.73 -1.99 -8.33
N LEU A 62 2.69 -1.31 -8.79
CA LEU A 62 1.56 -0.86 -7.98
C LEU A 62 0.29 -1.53 -8.53
N PRO A 63 -0.16 -2.65 -7.95
CA PRO A 63 -1.40 -3.29 -8.33
C PRO A 63 -2.60 -2.51 -7.79
N ASP A 64 -3.68 -2.49 -8.57
CA ASP A 64 -4.99 -2.40 -7.98
C ASP A 64 -5.34 -3.78 -7.42
N LEU A 65 -5.83 -3.80 -6.18
CA LEU A 65 -6.27 -5.02 -5.49
C LEU A 65 -7.79 -5.19 -5.65
N PRO A 66 -8.33 -6.41 -5.45
CA PRO A 66 -9.76 -6.66 -5.54
C PRO A 66 -10.57 -5.69 -4.67
N GLY A 67 -11.54 -4.99 -5.26
CA GLY A 67 -12.36 -4.01 -4.54
C GLY A 67 -11.76 -2.60 -4.46
N THR A 68 -10.63 -2.36 -5.13
CA THR A 68 -9.90 -1.08 -5.12
C THR A 68 -9.56 -0.61 -6.53
N GLY A 69 -9.38 0.72 -6.71
CA GLY A 69 -8.95 1.29 -7.98
C GLY A 69 -9.91 0.95 -9.13
N GLU A 70 -9.39 0.34 -10.19
CA GLU A 70 -10.13 -0.05 -11.39
C GLU A 70 -10.67 -1.50 -11.33
N SER A 71 -10.66 -2.13 -10.15
CA SER A 71 -11.18 -3.49 -9.97
C SER A 71 -12.67 -3.57 -10.30
N VAL A 72 -13.06 -4.67 -10.94
CA VAL A 72 -14.47 -5.00 -11.20
C VAL A 72 -15.20 -5.54 -9.97
N VAL A 73 -14.45 -5.97 -8.94
CA VAL A 73 -15.04 -6.34 -7.65
C VAL A 73 -15.49 -5.04 -6.98
N GLU A 74 -16.75 -4.99 -6.58
CA GLU A 74 -17.25 -3.82 -5.87
C GLU A 74 -16.66 -3.74 -4.47
N THR A 75 -16.45 -2.53 -3.94
CA THR A 75 -15.90 -2.34 -2.59
C THR A 75 -16.76 -3.00 -1.51
N ARG A 76 -18.09 -3.13 -1.72
CA ARG A 76 -18.98 -3.86 -0.81
C ARG A 76 -18.66 -5.35 -0.70
N ASP A 77 -18.04 -5.91 -1.73
CA ASP A 77 -17.67 -7.32 -1.82
C ASP A 77 -16.18 -7.55 -1.50
N LEU A 78 -15.45 -6.49 -1.11
CA LEU A 78 -14.05 -6.57 -0.71
C LEU A 78 -13.89 -7.45 0.55
N ARG A 79 -12.98 -8.42 0.47
CA ARG A 79 -12.56 -9.27 1.59
C ARG A 79 -11.06 -9.13 1.82
N LEU A 80 -10.63 -9.01 3.08
CA LEU A 80 -9.20 -8.93 3.40
C LEU A 80 -8.42 -10.17 2.92
N ALA A 81 -9.06 -11.35 2.98
CA ALA A 81 -8.50 -12.58 2.44
C ALA A 81 -8.21 -12.50 0.94
N ASP A 82 -9.11 -11.89 0.16
CA ASP A 82 -8.94 -11.73 -1.29
C ASP A 82 -7.80 -10.76 -1.62
N LEU A 83 -7.70 -9.65 -0.87
CA LEU A 83 -6.56 -8.72 -1.01
C LEU A 83 -5.22 -9.45 -0.81
N ARG A 84 -5.12 -10.26 0.25
CA ARG A 84 -3.92 -11.03 0.57
C ARG A 84 -3.61 -12.10 -0.47
N GLN A 85 -4.64 -12.79 -0.98
CA GLN A 85 -4.50 -13.80 -2.03
C GLN A 85 -4.08 -13.18 -3.35
N ALA A 86 -4.69 -12.07 -3.76
CA ALA A 86 -4.34 -11.37 -4.99
C ALA A 86 -2.90 -10.84 -4.96
N PHE A 87 -2.49 -10.23 -3.85
CA PHE A 87 -1.11 -9.78 -3.67
C PHE A 87 -0.13 -10.95 -3.71
N ALA A 88 -0.42 -12.06 -3.01
CA ALA A 88 0.43 -13.25 -3.03
C ALA A 88 0.50 -13.90 -4.42
N ALA A 89 -0.61 -13.93 -5.16
CA ALA A 89 -0.66 -14.44 -6.54
C ALA A 89 0.24 -13.61 -7.46
N LEU A 90 0.13 -12.28 -7.41
CA LEU A 90 1.02 -11.39 -8.17
C LEU A 90 2.49 -11.66 -7.84
N VAL A 91 2.86 -11.70 -6.55
CA VAL A 91 4.24 -11.96 -6.12
C VAL A 91 4.72 -13.32 -6.63
N GLY A 92 3.85 -14.35 -6.62
CA GLY A 92 4.15 -15.69 -7.09
C GLY A 92 4.40 -15.81 -8.61
N THR A 93 4.04 -14.81 -9.40
CA THR A 93 4.36 -14.76 -10.85
C THR A 93 5.73 -14.17 -11.17
N LEU A 94 6.48 -13.71 -10.16
CA LEU A 94 7.74 -12.98 -10.35
C LEU A 94 8.93 -13.89 -10.02
N ASP A 95 9.79 -14.14 -11.01
CA ASP A 95 10.97 -15.01 -10.88
C ASP A 95 12.22 -14.29 -10.36
N VAL A 96 12.04 -13.22 -9.58
CA VAL A 96 13.12 -12.38 -9.04
C VAL A 96 12.87 -12.07 -7.56
N PRO A 97 13.88 -11.64 -6.77
CA PRO A 97 13.64 -11.22 -5.40
C PRO A 97 12.61 -10.07 -5.33
N VAL A 98 11.51 -10.30 -4.60
CA VAL A 98 10.42 -9.32 -4.46
C VAL A 98 10.41 -8.72 -3.06
N TYR A 99 10.35 -7.39 -2.97
CA TYR A 99 10.26 -6.63 -1.74
C TYR A 99 8.90 -5.93 -1.65
N ALA A 100 8.25 -5.99 -0.50
CA ALA A 100 7.01 -5.23 -0.29
C ALA A 100 7.30 -3.82 0.23
N VAL A 101 6.62 -2.84 -0.35
CA VAL A 101 6.62 -1.44 0.14
C VAL A 101 5.20 -1.05 0.46
N THR A 102 4.85 -0.98 1.74
CA THR A 102 3.48 -0.69 2.17
C THR A 102 3.38 0.64 2.91
N ILE A 103 2.25 1.32 2.75
CA ILE A 103 1.93 2.53 3.51
C ILE A 103 0.72 2.22 4.39
N ARG A 104 0.80 2.55 5.69
CA ARG A 104 -0.34 2.50 6.61
C ARG A 104 -1.03 1.13 6.66
N SER A 105 -2.33 1.07 6.38
CA SER A 105 -3.14 -0.15 6.36
C SER A 105 -2.83 -1.08 5.20
N GLY A 106 -2.08 -0.64 4.18
CA GLY A 106 -1.53 -1.52 3.14
C GLY A 106 -0.62 -2.60 3.71
N ALA A 107 -0.07 -2.38 4.91
CA ALA A 107 0.73 -3.35 5.66
C ALA A 107 -0.04 -4.62 6.07
N LEU A 108 -1.37 -4.62 5.99
CA LEU A 108 -2.22 -5.77 6.30
C LEU A 108 -2.33 -6.78 5.14
N VAL A 109 -1.84 -6.42 3.95
CA VAL A 109 -2.03 -7.18 2.70
C VAL A 109 -0.88 -8.15 2.40
N ASP A 110 0.36 -7.79 2.75
CA ASP A 110 1.58 -8.49 2.33
C ASP A 110 1.90 -9.79 3.11
N CYS A 111 0.97 -10.23 3.97
CA CYS A 111 1.21 -11.28 4.96
C CYS A 111 1.40 -12.68 4.35
N ASN A 112 0.70 -12.98 3.24
CA ASN A 112 0.71 -14.31 2.63
C ASN A 112 1.73 -14.48 1.49
N ALA A 113 2.47 -13.42 1.15
CA ALA A 113 3.41 -13.43 0.03
C ALA A 113 4.82 -13.87 0.45
N SER A 114 5.48 -14.64 -0.42
CA SER A 114 6.91 -14.96 -0.30
C SER A 114 7.74 -13.76 -0.75
N LEU A 115 8.26 -13.01 0.22
CA LEU A 115 8.96 -11.75 0.00
C LEU A 115 10.39 -11.83 0.56
N ALA A 116 11.34 -11.23 -0.15
CA ALA A 116 12.72 -11.05 0.29
C ALA A 116 12.83 -10.05 1.47
N GLY A 117 11.88 -9.12 1.58
CA GLY A 117 11.83 -8.18 2.71
C GLY A 117 10.57 -7.32 2.69
N ARG A 118 10.27 -6.70 3.83
CA ARG A 118 9.14 -5.79 4.01
C ARG A 118 9.60 -4.44 4.52
N TRP A 119 9.34 -3.39 3.72
CA TRP A 119 9.55 -2.00 4.08
C TRP A 119 8.21 -1.30 4.27
N ARG A 120 8.07 -0.53 5.34
CA ARG A 120 6.77 0.04 5.71
C ARG A 120 6.86 1.48 6.16
N LEU A 121 6.01 2.33 5.58
CA LEU A 121 5.78 3.70 6.03
C LEU A 121 4.59 3.74 6.98
N ALA A 122 4.87 4.01 8.26
CA ALA A 122 3.89 4.19 9.32
C ALA A 122 2.81 3.08 9.34
N PRO A 123 3.19 1.79 9.46
CA PRO A 123 2.25 0.68 9.39
C PRO A 123 1.13 0.82 10.42
N GLN A 124 -0.08 0.40 10.03
CA GLN A 124 -1.30 0.51 10.82
C GLN A 124 -1.91 -0.88 11.04
N ALA A 125 -2.28 -1.20 12.27
CA ALA A 125 -3.07 -2.38 12.58
C ALA A 125 -4.54 -2.19 12.18
N GLY A 126 -5.27 -3.28 11.99
CA GLY A 126 -6.64 -3.19 11.52
C GLY A 126 -7.60 -2.62 12.57
N ASP A 127 -7.32 -2.79 13.87
CA ASP A 127 -8.08 -2.12 14.94
C ASP A 127 -7.92 -0.58 14.92
N ASP A 128 -6.70 -0.09 14.64
CA ASP A 128 -6.40 1.32 14.39
C ASP A 128 -7.14 1.83 13.15
N LEU A 129 -7.18 1.05 12.07
CA LEU A 129 -7.92 1.40 10.85
C LEU A 129 -9.43 1.50 11.12
N LEU A 130 -10.00 0.54 11.86
CA LEU A 130 -11.41 0.56 12.22
C LEU A 130 -11.77 1.79 13.08
N ARG A 131 -10.88 2.21 13.98
CA ARG A 131 -11.07 3.45 14.76
C ARG A 131 -11.12 4.67 13.84
N ASP A 132 -10.21 4.76 12.88
CA ASP A 132 -10.21 5.85 11.90
C ASP A 132 -11.47 5.85 11.03
N LEU A 133 -11.87 4.69 10.51
CA LEU A 133 -13.09 4.53 9.71
C LEU A 133 -14.35 4.95 10.49
N LYS A 134 -14.49 4.51 11.74
CA LYS A 134 -15.61 4.90 12.62
C LYS A 134 -15.63 6.40 12.88
N ARG A 135 -14.47 7.02 13.08
CA ARG A 135 -14.35 8.47 13.27
C ARG A 135 -14.77 9.24 12.01
N ILE A 136 -14.39 8.76 10.83
CA ILE A 136 -14.81 9.38 9.57
C ILE A 136 -16.31 9.23 9.36
N ARG A 137 -16.88 8.05 9.63
CA ARG A 137 -18.33 7.82 9.58
C ARG A 137 -19.09 8.76 10.51
N ALA A 138 -18.64 8.91 11.76
CA ALA A 138 -19.26 9.81 12.74
C ALA A 138 -19.19 11.29 12.36
N ALA A 139 -18.20 11.70 11.56
CA ALA A 139 -18.06 13.06 11.06
C ALA A 139 -18.84 13.31 9.75
N SER A 140 -19.40 12.28 9.13
CA SER A 140 -20.16 12.39 7.89
C SER A 140 -21.55 12.96 8.18
N THR A 141 -21.95 13.99 7.43
CA THR A 141 -23.30 14.55 7.45
C THR A 141 -24.19 13.95 6.34
N MET A 142 -23.70 12.94 5.62
CA MET A 142 -24.41 12.35 4.49
C MET A 142 -25.51 11.39 4.98
N PRO A 143 -26.65 11.28 4.25
CA PRO A 143 -27.80 10.48 4.69
C PRO A 143 -27.56 8.97 4.74
N ASP A 144 -26.52 8.47 4.07
CA ASP A 144 -26.18 7.05 4.07
C ASP A 144 -25.42 6.71 5.35
N GLU A 145 -26.18 6.44 6.41
CA GLU A 145 -25.67 6.09 7.74
C GLU A 145 -24.72 4.89 7.71
N GLY A 146 -24.73 4.04 6.67
CA GLY A 146 -23.92 2.82 6.55
C GLY A 146 -22.55 2.99 5.88
N ALA A 147 -22.29 4.12 5.21
CA ALA A 147 -21.09 4.29 4.39
C ALA A 147 -19.88 4.85 5.18
N TYR A 148 -18.71 4.31 4.90
CA TYR A 148 -17.41 4.76 5.41
C TYR A 148 -16.70 5.61 4.35
N ALA A 149 -16.88 6.93 4.40
CA ALA A 149 -16.35 7.85 3.38
C ALA A 149 -16.79 7.49 1.94
N GLY A 150 -18.04 7.04 1.78
CA GLY A 150 -18.59 6.59 0.49
C GLY A 150 -18.32 5.11 0.17
N ASN A 151 -17.59 4.38 1.02
CA ASN A 151 -17.40 2.93 0.88
C ASN A 151 -18.47 2.18 1.68
N SER A 152 -19.23 1.32 1.02
CA SER A 152 -20.08 0.34 1.71
C SER A 152 -19.20 -0.83 2.16
N LEU A 153 -19.12 -1.07 3.47
CA LEU A 153 -18.27 -2.12 4.05
C LEU A 153 -19.14 -3.14 4.79
N THR A 154 -18.90 -4.42 4.56
CA THR A 154 -19.64 -5.50 5.24
C THR A 154 -19.18 -5.70 6.67
N GLU A 155 -20.08 -6.16 7.54
CA GLU A 155 -19.72 -6.55 8.92
C GLU A 155 -18.65 -7.63 8.97
N ALA A 156 -18.62 -8.53 7.98
CA ALA A 156 -17.57 -9.55 7.86
C ALA A 156 -16.19 -8.91 7.65
N LEU A 157 -16.07 -7.95 6.72
CA LEU A 157 -14.83 -7.21 6.51
C LEU A 157 -14.43 -6.42 7.76
N LEU A 158 -15.38 -5.78 8.44
CA LEU A 158 -15.10 -5.06 9.69
C LEU A 158 -14.63 -6.00 10.81
N ALA A 159 -15.11 -7.24 10.84
CA ALA A 159 -14.64 -8.27 11.76
C ALA A 159 -13.22 -8.74 11.39
N ASP A 160 -12.97 -9.04 10.12
CA ASP A 160 -11.63 -9.45 9.63
C ASP A 160 -10.55 -8.41 9.94
N LEU A 161 -10.89 -7.12 9.79
CA LEU A 161 -9.97 -6.04 10.11
C LEU A 161 -9.66 -5.93 11.61
N ARG A 162 -10.58 -6.32 12.50
CA ARG A 162 -10.42 -6.09 13.95
C ARG A 162 -9.18 -6.76 14.51
N ASP A 163 -8.89 -7.96 14.05
CA ASP A 163 -7.79 -8.79 14.54
C ASP A 163 -6.61 -8.82 13.56
N ALA A 164 -6.69 -8.03 12.47
CA ALA A 164 -5.65 -7.99 11.47
C ALA A 164 -4.42 -7.21 11.98
N VAL A 165 -3.32 -7.92 12.17
CA VAL A 165 -2.02 -7.35 12.54
C VAL A 165 -1.05 -7.46 11.37
N PRO A 166 -0.30 -6.41 11.03
CA PRO A 166 0.75 -6.50 10.03
C PRO A 166 1.86 -7.47 10.49
N TYR A 167 2.39 -8.29 9.59
CA TYR A 167 3.57 -9.13 9.88
C TYR A 167 4.80 -8.30 10.27
N ASP A 168 5.82 -8.88 10.90
CA ASP A 168 7.04 -8.12 11.20
C ASP A 168 7.68 -7.56 9.91
N ALA A 169 8.07 -6.29 9.99
CA ALA A 169 8.75 -5.61 8.91
C ALA A 169 10.27 -5.65 9.13
N SER A 170 11.03 -5.85 8.05
CA SER A 170 12.49 -5.72 8.08
C SER A 170 12.94 -4.26 8.20
N ARG A 171 12.05 -3.32 7.82
CA ARG A 171 12.28 -1.88 7.97
C ARG A 171 10.97 -1.13 8.15
N THR A 172 10.83 -0.42 9.27
CA THR A 172 9.72 0.48 9.59
C THR A 172 10.22 1.91 9.61
N VAL A 173 9.70 2.75 8.74
CA VAL A 173 9.95 4.19 8.74
C VAL A 173 8.70 4.95 9.14
N ARG A 174 8.88 6.13 9.74
CA ARG A 174 7.77 7.01 10.13
C ARG A 174 8.06 8.46 9.79
N LEU A 175 7.03 9.28 9.81
CA LEU A 175 7.23 10.73 9.82
C LEU A 175 7.73 11.17 11.21
N GLU A 176 8.47 12.27 11.28
CA GLU A 176 8.94 12.85 12.55
C GLU A 176 7.80 13.14 13.53
N SER A 177 6.60 13.43 13.01
CA SER A 177 5.40 13.71 13.80
C SER A 177 4.73 12.47 14.42
N ASP A 178 5.14 11.24 14.05
CA ASP A 178 4.57 10.01 14.61
C ASP A 178 5.47 9.49 15.74
N PRO A 179 5.07 9.55 17.03
CA PRO A 179 5.94 9.23 18.15
C PRO A 179 6.28 7.73 18.30
N ARG A 180 5.59 6.84 17.58
CA ARG A 180 5.81 5.38 17.67
C ARG A 180 7.21 4.99 17.20
N SER A 181 7.72 3.83 17.64
CA SER A 181 9.03 3.31 17.26
C SER A 181 9.19 3.15 15.72
N ALA A 182 10.39 3.41 15.24
CA ALA A 182 10.79 3.30 13.84
C ALA A 182 12.30 3.15 13.72
N ASP A 183 12.76 2.51 12.64
CA ASP A 183 14.18 2.40 12.28
C ASP A 183 14.72 3.70 11.68
N ALA A 184 13.84 4.51 11.08
CA ALA A 184 14.17 5.84 10.56
C ALA A 184 12.95 6.77 10.59
N ARG A 185 13.24 8.08 10.63
CA ARG A 185 12.24 9.14 10.62
C ARG A 185 12.56 10.14 9.52
N TYR A 186 11.52 10.66 8.88
CA TYR A 186 11.65 11.65 7.82
C TYR A 186 10.74 12.87 8.09
N PRO A 187 11.20 14.09 7.77
CA PRO A 187 10.36 15.27 7.81
C PRO A 187 9.27 15.17 6.74
N GLY A 188 8.07 15.67 7.04
CA GLY A 188 6.96 15.66 6.09
C GLY A 188 5.60 15.67 6.77
N ALA A 189 4.56 15.97 5.99
CA ALA A 189 3.18 15.96 6.46
C ALA A 189 2.53 14.58 6.24
N PRO A 190 1.65 14.12 7.15
CA PRO A 190 0.89 12.88 6.96
C PRO A 190 -0.16 13.07 5.85
N LEU A 191 0.23 12.80 4.60
CA LEU A 191 -0.61 13.02 3.41
C LEU A 191 -1.94 12.26 3.48
N TRP A 192 -1.97 11.09 4.13
CA TRP A 192 -3.17 10.31 4.39
C TRP A 192 -4.22 11.02 5.26
N ARG A 193 -3.86 12.09 5.98
CA ARG A 193 -4.78 12.90 6.80
C ARG A 193 -5.32 14.15 6.08
N ARG A 194 -4.87 14.44 4.86
CA ARG A 194 -5.32 15.63 4.12
C ARG A 194 -6.72 15.42 3.53
N SER A 195 -7.44 16.51 3.32
CA SER A 195 -8.75 16.48 2.66
C SER A 195 -8.64 16.17 1.17
N GLU A 196 -7.56 16.64 0.52
CA GLU A 196 -7.31 16.45 -0.92
C GLU A 196 -6.05 15.62 -1.17
N PRO A 197 -6.00 14.89 -2.31
CA PRO A 197 -4.79 14.22 -2.76
C PRO A 197 -3.61 15.20 -2.86
N GLY A 198 -2.46 14.78 -2.35
CA GLY A 198 -1.26 15.59 -2.35
C GLY A 198 -0.03 14.78 -2.70
N THR A 199 1.05 15.49 -2.99
CA THR A 199 2.38 14.91 -3.11
C THR A 199 3.36 15.72 -2.27
N ASP A 200 4.49 15.09 -1.96
CA ASP A 200 5.65 15.69 -1.34
C ASP A 200 6.88 15.13 -2.06
N ALA A 201 7.40 15.89 -3.02
CA ALA A 201 8.47 15.41 -3.89
C ALA A 201 9.77 15.15 -3.12
N ALA A 202 10.06 15.96 -2.10
CA ALA A 202 11.26 15.80 -1.27
C ALA A 202 11.15 14.51 -0.44
N LEU A 203 10.02 14.30 0.22
CA LEU A 203 9.77 13.08 0.98
C LEU A 203 9.77 11.84 0.07
N ALA A 204 9.11 11.91 -1.10
CA ALA A 204 9.09 10.79 -2.05
C ALA A 204 10.51 10.40 -2.53
N GLN A 205 11.38 11.39 -2.78
CA GLN A 205 12.77 11.14 -3.15
C GLN A 205 13.58 10.54 -2.00
N ALA A 206 13.40 11.05 -0.77
CA ALA A 206 14.08 10.55 0.42
C ALA A 206 13.69 9.09 0.73
N LEU A 207 12.40 8.76 0.68
CA LEU A 207 11.92 7.39 0.90
C LEU A 207 12.31 6.44 -0.23
N ALA A 208 12.32 6.88 -1.49
CA ALA A 208 12.83 6.07 -2.59
C ALA A 208 14.34 5.78 -2.44
N ALA A 209 15.12 6.75 -1.94
CA ALA A 209 16.53 6.53 -1.61
C ALA A 209 16.69 5.50 -0.49
N ASP A 210 15.85 5.60 0.54
CA ASP A 210 15.87 4.69 1.68
C ASP A 210 15.53 3.25 1.28
N VAL A 211 14.47 3.06 0.50
CA VAL A 211 14.09 1.75 -0.05
C VAL A 211 15.23 1.17 -0.89
N ALA A 212 15.84 1.98 -1.77
CA ALA A 212 16.95 1.52 -2.60
C ALA A 212 18.18 1.10 -1.78
N GLY A 213 18.56 1.90 -0.78
CA GLY A 213 19.65 1.58 0.13
C GLY A 213 19.36 0.32 0.95
N TRP A 214 18.15 0.20 1.46
CA TRP A 214 17.71 -0.98 2.22
C TRP A 214 17.73 -2.27 1.38
N ILE A 215 17.22 -2.24 0.14
CA ILE A 215 17.27 -3.40 -0.76
C ILE A 215 18.73 -3.83 -1.00
N ALA A 216 19.64 -2.88 -1.18
CA ALA A 216 21.06 -3.18 -1.37
C ALA A 216 21.70 -3.86 -0.14
N THR A 217 21.22 -3.55 1.08
CA THR A 217 21.69 -4.22 2.31
C THR A 217 21.09 -5.61 2.54
N CYS A 218 19.92 -5.90 1.97
CA CYS A 218 19.28 -7.21 2.09
C CYS A 218 19.83 -8.26 1.10
N GLY A 219 20.37 -7.80 -0.04
CA GLY A 219 20.95 -8.67 -1.07
C GLY A 219 22.47 -8.88 -0.98
N GLY A 220 23.10 -8.36 0.08
CA GLY A 220 24.54 -8.51 0.37
C GLY A 220 24.84 -9.60 1.38
#